data_AF-A0A564SHN0-F1
#
_entry.id   AF-A0A564SHN0-F1
#
_cell.length_a   1.000
_cell.length_b   1.000
_cell.length_c   1.000
_cell.angle_alpha   90.00
_cell.angle_beta   90.00
_cell.angle_gamma   90.00
#
_symmetry.space_group_name_H-M   'P 1'
#
loop_
_entity.id
_entity.type
_entity.pdbx_description
1 polymer ?
#
loop_
_entity_poly.entity_id
_entity_poly.type
_entity_poly.pdbx_seq_one_letter_code
_entity_poly.pdbx_strand_id
1 'polypeptide(L)'
;MGLAVLPARLKKEMAELEQAILNHEDLRQNETMAAHAEWAEGWIPKYKITDSNIHSIIQKEIGIVFAKVLEDAGVYKRTDEGKAAFKRFIESL
;
A
#
# COMPACT_ATOMS: atom_id res chain seq x y z
N MET A 1 5.85 5.79 -15.62
CA MET A 1 5.52 5.60 -14.19
C MET A 1 6.75 4.99 -13.54
N GLY A 2 7.24 5.57 -12.44
CA GLY A 2 8.48 5.10 -11.78
C GLY A 2 8.34 3.68 -11.22
N LEU A 3 9.47 3.01 -11.00
CA LEU A 3 9.50 1.71 -10.33
C LEU A 3 9.12 1.91 -8.85
N ALA A 4 7.98 1.35 -8.43
CA ALA A 4 7.63 1.29 -7.02
C ALA A 4 8.48 0.21 -6.35
N VAL A 5 9.39 0.61 -5.46
CA VAL A 5 10.26 -0.31 -4.72
C VAL A 5 9.69 -0.51 -3.33
N LEU A 6 9.34 -1.76 -3.00
CA LEU A 6 8.93 -2.12 -1.65
C LEU A 6 10.17 -2.11 -0.72
N PRO A 7 10.16 -1.36 0.39
CA PRO A 7 11.25 -1.39 1.37
C PRO A 7 11.51 -2.81 1.89
N ALA A 8 12.78 -3.15 2.16
CA ALA A 8 13.17 -4.48 2.63
C ALA A 8 12.40 -4.94 3.89
N ARG A 9 12.10 -3.99 4.79
CA ARG A 9 11.27 -4.21 5.98
C ARG A 9 9.87 -4.72 5.59
N LEU A 10 9.18 -3.98 4.72
CA LEU A 10 7.83 -4.35 4.25
C LEU A 10 7.83 -5.68 3.50
N LYS A 11 8.89 -6.00 2.73
CA LYS A 11 8.99 -7.30 2.06
C LYS A 11 8.93 -8.48 3.05
N LYS A 12 9.61 -8.35 4.20
CA LYS A 12 9.58 -9.37 5.25
C LYS A 12 8.17 -9.47 5.87
N GLU A 13 7.58 -8.33 6.21
CA GLU A 13 6.23 -8.25 6.79
C GLU A 13 5.18 -8.86 5.86
N MET A 14 5.27 -8.62 4.54
CA MET A 14 4.34 -9.21 3.57
C MET A 14 4.49 -10.73 3.44
N ALA A 15 5.72 -11.26 3.56
CA ALA A 15 5.92 -12.72 3.56
C ALA A 15 5.34 -13.38 4.81
N GLU A 16 5.45 -12.73 5.99
CA GLU A 16 4.80 -13.19 7.23
C GLU A 16 3.28 -13.14 7.10
N LEU A 17 2.74 -12.08 6.49
CA LEU A 17 1.31 -11.93 6.23
C LEU A 17 0.77 -13.00 5.26
N GLU A 18 1.51 -13.30 4.19
CA GLU A 18 1.17 -14.37 3.24
C GLU A 18 0.95 -15.71 3.97
N GLN A 19 1.90 -16.09 4.83
CA GLN A 19 1.83 -17.34 5.59
C GLN A 19 0.67 -17.34 6.58
N ALA A 20 0.48 -16.25 7.33
CA ALA A 20 -0.61 -16.14 8.30
C ALA A 20 -1.99 -16.28 7.62
N ILE A 21 -2.17 -15.68 6.44
CA ILE A 21 -3.41 -15.78 5.68
C ILE A 21 -3.64 -17.22 5.17
N LEU A 22 -2.60 -17.89 4.67
CA LEU A 22 -2.69 -19.28 4.19
C LEU A 22 -3.01 -20.26 5.33
N ASN A 23 -2.49 -20.00 6.52
CA ASN A 23 -2.70 -20.84 7.71
C ASN A 23 -3.99 -20.50 8.47
N HIS A 24 -4.75 -19.50 8.02
CA HIS A 24 -5.95 -19.00 8.71
C HIS A 24 -5.66 -18.54 10.15
N GLU A 25 -4.49 -17.93 10.36
CA GLU A 25 -4.09 -17.38 11.66
C GLU A 25 -4.80 -16.07 11.96
N ASP A 26 -4.92 -15.73 13.25
CA ASP A 26 -5.42 -14.43 13.69
C ASP A 26 -4.32 -13.37 13.50
N LEU A 27 -4.51 -12.50 12.50
CA LEU A 27 -3.57 -11.45 12.12
C LEU A 27 -3.31 -10.43 13.23
N ARG A 28 -4.19 -10.34 14.24
CA ARG A 28 -4.08 -9.37 15.34
C ARG A 28 -3.22 -9.87 16.50
N GLN A 29 -2.84 -11.15 16.51
CA GLN A 29 -1.99 -11.74 17.54
C GLN A 29 -0.53 -11.33 17.44
N ASN A 30 -0.06 -11.02 16.23
CA ASN A 30 1.31 -10.58 15.99
C ASN A 30 1.33 -9.04 15.88
N GLU A 31 2.09 -8.38 16.75
CA GLU A 31 2.23 -6.91 16.79
C GLU A 31 2.63 -6.31 15.43
N THR A 32 3.45 -7.03 14.65
CA THR A 32 3.89 -6.61 13.31
C THR A 32 2.77 -6.72 12.29
N MET A 33 1.91 -7.74 12.40
CA MET A 33 0.79 -7.98 11.48
C MET A 33 -0.45 -7.17 11.87
N ALA A 34 -0.59 -6.80 13.15
CA ALA A 34 -1.70 -6.01 13.65
C ALA A 34 -1.82 -4.66 12.92
N ALA A 35 -0.70 -4.07 12.51
CA ALA A 35 -0.66 -2.86 11.68
C ALA A 35 -1.27 -3.05 10.28
N HIS A 36 -1.25 -4.28 9.76
CA HIS A 36 -1.73 -4.65 8.42
C HIS A 36 -3.07 -5.40 8.46
N ALA A 37 -3.54 -5.80 9.64
CA ALA A 37 -4.71 -6.66 9.81
C ALA A 37 -5.98 -6.03 9.24
N GLU A 38 -6.29 -4.78 9.60
CA GLU A 38 -7.47 -4.07 9.08
C GLU A 38 -7.45 -3.95 7.55
N TRP A 39 -6.27 -3.65 6.99
CA TRP A 39 -6.08 -3.58 5.55
C TRP A 39 -6.31 -4.95 4.88
N ALA A 40 -5.70 -6.02 5.41
CA ALA A 40 -5.81 -7.38 4.89
C ALA A 40 -7.25 -7.91 4.97
N GLU A 41 -7.88 -7.79 6.14
CA GLU A 41 -9.28 -8.19 6.39
C GLU A 41 -10.25 -7.48 5.43
N GLY A 42 -9.94 -6.24 5.00
CA GLY A 42 -10.75 -5.48 4.06
C GLY A 42 -10.78 -6.02 2.62
N TRP A 43 -9.84 -6.90 2.22
CA TRP A 43 -9.82 -7.48 0.88
C TRP A 43 -9.78 -9.00 0.84
N ILE A 44 -9.38 -9.69 1.92
CA ILE A 44 -9.39 -11.16 1.99
C ILE A 44 -10.72 -11.78 1.50
N PRO A 45 -11.91 -11.29 1.92
CA PRO A 45 -13.20 -11.87 1.49
C PRO A 45 -13.48 -11.73 -0.01
N LYS A 46 -12.74 -10.88 -0.73
CA LYS A 46 -12.93 -10.62 -2.16
C LYS A 46 -12.27 -11.68 -3.05
N TYR A 47 -11.44 -12.54 -2.48
CA TYR A 47 -10.64 -13.51 -3.21
C TYR A 47 -10.82 -14.93 -2.68
N LYS A 48 -10.67 -15.91 -3.58
CA LYS A 48 -10.39 -17.29 -3.19
C LYS A 48 -8.88 -17.47 -3.11
N ILE A 49 -8.35 -17.39 -1.90
CA ILE A 49 -6.90 -17.38 -1.65
C ILE A 49 -6.34 -18.82 -1.70
N THR A 50 -5.21 -18.97 -2.37
CA THR A 50 -4.41 -20.19 -2.46
C THR A 50 -2.93 -19.84 -2.39
N ASP A 51 -2.09 -20.82 -2.05
CA ASP A 51 -0.63 -20.68 -2.05
C ASP A 51 -0.09 -20.13 -3.39
N SER A 52 -0.68 -20.58 -4.50
CA SER A 52 -0.31 -20.16 -5.85
C SER A 52 -0.71 -18.73 -6.24
N ASN A 53 -1.60 -18.07 -5.49
CA ASN A 53 -2.15 -16.76 -5.89
C ASN A 53 -1.99 -15.65 -4.83
N ILE A 54 -1.73 -15.99 -3.57
CA ILE A 54 -1.68 -15.02 -2.47
C ILE A 54 -0.65 -13.92 -2.71
N HIS A 55 0.53 -14.29 -3.21
CA HIS A 55 1.59 -13.34 -3.52
C HIS A 55 1.15 -12.26 -4.52
N SER A 56 0.51 -12.68 -5.61
CA SER A 56 0.01 -11.76 -6.65
C SER A 56 -1.16 -10.89 -6.15
N ILE A 57 -2.01 -11.44 -5.28
CA ILE A 57 -3.11 -10.69 -4.66
C ILE A 57 -2.54 -9.59 -3.75
N ILE A 58 -1.59 -9.92 -2.88
CA ILE A 58 -0.96 -8.95 -1.98
C ILE A 58 -0.25 -7.85 -2.77
N GLN A 59 0.51 -8.20 -3.81
CA GLN A 59 1.14 -7.20 -4.69
C GLN A 59 0.10 -6.27 -5.32
N LYS A 60 -1.04 -6.80 -5.77
CA LYS A 60 -2.13 -6.01 -6.36
C LYS A 60 -2.71 -5.04 -5.34
N GLU A 61 -3.05 -5.51 -4.14
CA GLU A 61 -3.64 -4.68 -3.09
C GLU A 61 -2.66 -3.61 -2.58
N ILE A 62 -1.37 -3.94 -2.48
CA ILE A 62 -0.30 -2.96 -2.23
C ILE A 62 -0.28 -1.91 -3.35
N GLY A 63 -0.34 -2.34 -4.61
CA GLY A 63 -0.37 -1.44 -5.77
C GLY A 63 -1.55 -0.44 -5.72
N ILE A 64 -2.71 -0.87 -5.24
CA ILE A 64 -3.88 -0.01 -5.04
C ILE A 64 -3.60 1.04 -3.95
N VAL A 65 -3.00 0.65 -2.83
CA VAL A 65 -2.61 1.59 -1.76
C VAL A 65 -1.57 2.59 -2.26
N PHE A 66 -0.54 2.10 -2.95
CA PHE A 66 0.50 2.96 -3.53
C PHE A 66 -0.07 3.95 -4.55
N ALA A 67 -1.00 3.53 -5.42
CA ALA A 67 -1.63 4.40 -6.39
C ALA A 67 -2.38 5.56 -5.70
N LYS A 68 -3.15 5.26 -4.64
CA LYS A 68 -3.84 6.29 -3.84
C LYS A 68 -2.86 7.26 -3.19
N VAL A 69 -1.77 6.74 -2.60
CA VAL A 69 -0.74 7.60 -2.00
C VAL A 69 -0.10 8.51 -3.05
N LEU A 70 0.13 8.01 -4.27
CA LEU A 70 0.67 8.82 -5.37
C LEU A 70 -0.32 9.88 -5.87
N GLU A 71 -1.62 9.62 -5.82
CA GLU A 71 -2.66 10.62 -6.09
C GLU A 71 -2.61 11.77 -5.07
N ASP A 72 -2.30 11.46 -3.81
CA ASP A 72 -2.16 12.44 -2.72
C ASP A 72 -0.77 13.09 -2.65
N ALA A 73 0.27 12.49 -3.23
CA ALA A 73 1.67 12.92 -3.13
C ALA A 73 2.03 14.17 -3.97
N GLY A 74 1.04 14.92 -4.48
CA GLY A 74 1.29 16.18 -5.15
C GLY A 74 1.94 17.22 -4.21
N VAL A 75 3.15 17.67 -4.53
CA VAL A 75 3.88 18.72 -3.77
C VAL A 75 3.03 20.00 -3.64
N TYR A 76 2.27 20.32 -4.69
CA TYR A 76 1.24 21.35 -4.68
C TYR A 76 -0.11 20.69 -4.95
N LYS A 77 -1.10 20.95 -4.07
CA LYS A 77 -2.47 20.49 -4.28
C LYS A 77 -3.05 21.09 -5.56
N ARG A 78 -3.99 20.40 -6.20
CA ARG A 78 -4.71 20.93 -7.39
C ARG A 78 -5.82 21.94 -7.05
N THR A 79 -5.74 22.59 -5.87
CA THR A 79 -6.61 23.72 -5.51
C THR A 79 -6.07 25.02 -6.09
N ASP A 80 -6.85 26.11 -6.02
CA ASP A 80 -6.39 27.39 -6.56
C ASP A 80 -5.21 27.96 -5.75
N GLU A 81 -5.15 27.72 -4.44
CA GLU A 81 -4.01 28.07 -3.59
C GLU A 81 -2.76 27.28 -3.96
N GLY A 82 -2.91 25.96 -4.20
CA GLY A 82 -1.82 25.10 -4.62
C GLY A 82 -1.28 25.46 -6.00
N LYS A 83 -2.15 25.80 -6.97
CA LYS A 83 -1.74 26.31 -8.28
C LYS A 83 -1.01 27.66 -8.17
N ALA A 84 -1.49 28.57 -7.32
CA ALA A 84 -0.84 29.86 -7.09
C ALA A 84 0.55 29.70 -6.46
N ALA A 85 0.70 28.77 -5.51
CA ALA A 85 1.98 28.43 -4.90
C ALA A 85 2.95 27.79 -5.89
N PHE A 86 2.47 26.87 -6.74
CA PHE A 86 3.25 26.31 -7.83
C PHE A 86 3.74 27.39 -8.81
N LYS A 87 2.87 28.34 -9.18
CA LYS A 87 3.22 29.45 -10.07
C LYS A 87 4.33 30.33 -9.47
N ARG A 88 4.23 30.69 -8.18
CA ARG A 88 5.30 31.44 -7.49
C ARG A 88 6.64 30.70 -7.51
N PHE A 89 6.62 29.38 -7.33
CA PHE A 89 7.84 28.56 -7.39
C PHE A 89 8.49 28.61 -8.78
N ILE A 90 7.71 28.44 -9.85
CA ILE A 90 8.23 28.50 -11.22
C ILE A 90 8.78 29.90 -11.56
N GLU A 91 8.15 30.97 -11.09
CA GLU A 91 8.62 32.35 -11.27
C GLU A 91 9.90 32.67 -10.47
N SER A 92 10.30 31.81 -9.54
CA SER A 92 11.51 31.96 -8.71
C SER A 92 12.72 31.15 -9.18
N LEU A 93 12.56 30.35 -10.24
CA LEU A 93 13.63 29.60 -10.91
C LEU A 93 14.27 30.43 -12.03
#